data_AF-T0PPL9-F1
#
_entry.id   AF-T0PPL9-F1
#
_cell.length_a   1.000
_cell.length_b   1.000
_cell.length_c   1.000
_cell.angle_alpha   90.00
_cell.angle_beta   90.00
_cell.angle_gamma   90.00
#
_symmetry.space_group_name_H-M   'P 1'
#
loop_
_entity.id
_entity.type
_entity.pdbx_description
1 polymer ?
#
loop_
_entity_poly.entity_id
_entity_poly.type
_entity_poly.pdbx_seq_one_letter_code
_entity_poly.pdbx_strand_id
1 'polypeptide(L)'
;MIWVTINIFPHDIKVKAKGDFMKAIINGKIITEKEVLKNMAIIFDKEIVAIIDEDELINYSNSNSSKGISSLAEGESYNHRPCQYEELEIIDAKGQYVGPGFIDIHIHGSGGKDTMDGDLEALKVISKTIAKNGVTGFLPTTMTMDKEHIYNAFKVIRIAMESKLEGAAVLGCHMEGPFINKKYKGAAKSRAHYSTRFSVYKRLCRYYKNHHHCPRKG
;
A
#
# COMPACT_ATOMS: atom_id res chain seq x y z
N MET A 1 -14.05 -0.60 -16.18
CA MET A 1 -13.85 0.62 -15.37
C MET A 1 -12.37 0.64 -15.03
N ILE A 2 -11.59 1.56 -15.58
CA ILE A 2 -10.15 1.65 -15.35
C ILE A 2 -9.96 2.67 -14.22
N TRP A 3 -9.22 2.29 -13.18
CA TRP A 3 -8.97 3.12 -11.99
C TRP A 3 -7.53 3.65 -12.07
N VAL A 4 -7.35 4.94 -11.79
CA VAL A 4 -6.03 5.49 -11.47
C VAL A 4 -5.93 5.54 -9.95
N THR A 5 -5.15 4.63 -9.37
CA THR A 5 -4.94 4.54 -7.92
C THR A 5 -3.58 5.11 -7.54
N ILE A 6 -3.57 6.07 -6.63
CA ILE A 6 -2.34 6.65 -6.09
C ILE A 6 -1.94 5.85 -4.86
N ASN A 7 -0.69 5.38 -4.83
CA ASN A 7 -0.12 4.70 -3.68
C ASN A 7 0.45 5.76 -2.72
N ILE A 8 -0.22 5.99 -1.59
CA ILE A 8 0.14 7.02 -0.61
C ILE A 8 0.33 6.31 0.73
N PHE A 9 1.46 5.64 0.92
CA PHE A 9 1.89 5.21 2.25
C PHE A 9 3.02 6.12 2.74
N PRO A 10 2.86 6.77 3.91
CA PRO A 10 3.94 7.53 4.51
C PRO A 10 5.02 6.53 4.94
N HIS A 11 6.19 6.65 4.34
CA HIS A 11 7.39 6.00 4.85
C HIS A 11 8.28 7.08 5.44
N ASP A 12 8.53 6.98 6.75
CA ASP A 12 9.56 7.74 7.48
C ASP A 12 10.92 7.58 6.80
N ILE A 13 11.19 8.43 5.82
CA ILE A 13 12.46 8.50 5.10
C ILE A 13 12.80 9.98 4.95
N LYS A 14 13.65 10.47 5.87
CA LYS A 14 14.44 11.68 5.61
C LYS A 14 15.46 11.35 4.53
N VAL A 15 15.14 11.61 3.26
CA VAL A 15 16.12 11.64 2.18
C VAL A 15 16.10 13.04 1.59
N LYS A 16 17.20 13.76 1.77
CA LYS A 16 17.59 14.87 0.89
C LYS A 16 18.00 14.24 -0.45
N ALA A 17 17.12 14.25 -1.44
CA ALA A 17 17.52 14.08 -2.83
C ALA A 17 17.43 15.46 -3.51
N LYS A 18 18.53 15.87 -4.10
CA LYS A 18 18.60 17.05 -4.96
C LYS A 18 17.94 16.63 -6.28
N GLY A 19 16.75 17.15 -6.59
CA GLY A 19 16.01 16.87 -7.83
C GLY A 19 14.89 15.82 -7.71
N ASP A 20 13.93 15.98 -6.80
CA ASP A 20 12.73 15.13 -6.78
C ASP A 20 11.74 15.60 -7.89
N PHE A 21 11.40 14.70 -8.81
CA PHE A 21 10.44 14.95 -9.90
C PHE A 21 9.02 15.01 -9.34
N MET A 22 8.29 16.11 -9.62
CA MET A 22 6.89 16.23 -9.25
C MET A 22 5.98 15.64 -10.31
N LYS A 23 4.83 15.15 -9.88
CA LYS A 23 3.79 14.63 -10.78
C LYS A 23 2.48 15.37 -10.55
N ALA A 24 1.73 15.58 -11.62
CA ALA A 24 0.36 16.03 -11.54
C ALA A 24 -0.57 15.06 -12.28
N ILE A 25 -1.68 14.68 -11.63
CA ILE A 25 -2.80 14.00 -12.32
C ILE A 25 -3.85 15.05 -12.66
N ILE A 26 -4.24 15.12 -13.93
CA ILE A 26 -5.23 16.06 -14.46
C ILE A 26 -6.37 15.32 -15.18
N ASN A 27 -7.42 16.06 -15.57
CA ASN A 27 -8.54 15.57 -16.37
C ASN A 27 -9.17 14.32 -15.72
N GLY A 28 -9.33 14.36 -14.39
CA GLY A 28 -9.84 13.27 -13.58
C GLY A 28 -11.08 13.67 -12.78
N LYS A 29 -11.85 12.67 -12.37
CA LYS A 29 -12.89 12.80 -11.34
C LYS A 29 -12.31 12.33 -10.02
N ILE A 30 -11.83 13.26 -9.20
CA ILE A 30 -11.09 12.94 -7.98
C ILE A 30 -12.09 12.62 -6.86
N ILE A 31 -12.00 11.39 -6.35
CA ILE A 31 -12.82 10.91 -5.25
C ILE A 31 -12.14 11.27 -3.94
N THR A 32 -12.81 12.07 -3.12
CA THR A 32 -12.45 12.32 -1.73
C THR A 32 -13.45 11.63 -0.81
N GLU A 33 -13.25 11.71 0.50
CA GLU A 33 -14.20 11.18 1.49
C GLU A 33 -15.58 11.88 1.40
N LYS A 34 -15.59 13.17 1.03
CA LYS A 34 -16.80 14.01 1.12
C LYS A 34 -17.51 14.17 -0.22
N GLU A 35 -16.75 14.19 -1.31
CA GLU A 35 -17.25 14.58 -2.62
C GLU A 35 -16.38 14.10 -3.79
N VAL A 36 -16.89 14.31 -5.01
CA VAL A 36 -16.17 14.10 -6.25
C VAL A 36 -15.80 15.46 -6.85
N LEU A 37 -14.51 15.77 -6.84
CA LEU A 37 -13.96 17.00 -7.42
C LEU A 37 -13.76 16.84 -8.93
N LYS A 38 -14.01 17.91 -9.68
CA LYS A 38 -13.83 18.00 -11.14
C LYS A 38 -13.03 19.26 -11.45
N ASN A 39 -12.31 19.25 -12.58
CA ASN A 39 -11.42 20.34 -12.99
C ASN A 39 -10.34 20.66 -11.93
N MET A 40 -9.94 19.64 -11.18
CA MET A 40 -8.89 19.75 -10.16
C MET A 40 -7.73 18.84 -10.53
N ALA A 41 -6.51 19.28 -10.26
CA ALA A 41 -5.29 18.52 -10.41
C ALA A 41 -4.77 18.03 -9.05
N ILE A 42 -4.26 16.80 -8.99
CA ILE A 42 -3.53 16.29 -7.81
C ILE A 42 -2.04 16.45 -8.08
N ILE A 43 -1.34 17.23 -7.26
CA ILE A 43 0.12 17.36 -7.29
C ILE A 43 0.72 16.47 -6.21
N PHE A 44 1.66 15.60 -6.57
CA PHE A 44 2.22 14.61 -5.65
C PHE A 44 3.62 14.16 -6.03
N ASP A 45 4.35 13.65 -5.03
CA ASP A 45 5.57 12.88 -5.20
C ASP A 45 5.40 11.47 -4.59
N LYS A 46 5.90 11.24 -3.37
CA LYS A 46 5.52 10.13 -2.49
C LYS A 46 4.25 10.45 -1.71
N GLU A 47 3.97 11.73 -1.49
CA GLU A 47 2.81 12.22 -0.76
C GLU A 47 2.00 13.17 -1.65
N ILE A 48 0.69 13.27 -1.41
CA ILE A 48 -0.09 14.35 -2.03
C ILE A 48 0.39 15.67 -1.41
N VAL A 49 0.84 16.57 -2.27
CA VAL A 49 1.31 17.89 -1.89
C VAL A 49 0.19 18.91 -1.96
N ALA A 50 -0.62 18.85 -3.02
CA ALA A 50 -1.75 19.78 -3.21
C ALA A 50 -2.84 19.18 -4.10
N ILE A 51 -4.05 19.70 -3.96
CA ILE A 51 -5.15 19.54 -4.90
C ILE A 51 -5.60 20.94 -5.28
N ILE A 52 -5.37 21.35 -6.52
CA ILE A 52 -5.60 22.72 -7.02
C ILE A 52 -6.48 22.70 -8.27
N ASP A 53 -6.97 23.85 -8.71
CA ASP A 53 -7.72 23.96 -9.97
C ASP A 53 -6.79 23.67 -11.17
N GLU A 54 -7.30 23.01 -12.21
CA GLU A 54 -6.51 22.72 -13.42
C GLU A 54 -6.07 23.98 -14.17
N ASP A 55 -6.88 25.04 -14.17
CA ASP A 55 -6.53 26.32 -14.79
C ASP A 55 -5.39 27.01 -14.02
N GLU A 56 -5.37 26.85 -12.69
CA GLU A 56 -4.29 27.32 -11.83
C GLU A 56 -2.97 26.61 -12.19
N LEU A 57 -3.01 25.28 -12.37
CA LEU A 57 -1.85 24.50 -12.80
C LEU A 57 -1.29 24.93 -14.17
N ILE A 58 -2.16 25.19 -15.15
CA ILE A 58 -1.78 25.64 -16.50
C ILE A 58 -1.07 27.00 -16.45
N ASN A 59 -1.59 27.93 -15.65
CA ASN A 59 -0.97 29.24 -15.45
C ASN A 59 0.41 29.14 -14.78
N TYR A 60 0.61 28.16 -13.89
CA TYR A 60 1.93 27.87 -13.30
C TYR A 60 2.92 27.27 -14.30
N SER A 61 2.49 26.41 -15.22
CA SER A 61 3.37 25.83 -16.25
C SER A 61 3.85 26.88 -17.25
N ASN A 62 2.96 27.80 -17.65
CA ASN A 62 3.26 28.82 -18.66
C ASN A 62 4.14 29.99 -18.17
N SER A 63 4.19 30.24 -16.86
CA SER A 63 4.93 31.37 -16.27
C SER A 63 6.38 31.05 -15.88
N ASN A 64 6.80 29.78 -15.88
CA ASN A 64 8.04 29.33 -15.24
C ASN A 64 8.96 28.43 -16.09
N SER A 65 9.17 28.73 -17.38
CA SER A 65 10.17 28.01 -18.19
C SER A 65 11.63 28.22 -17.75
N SER A 66 11.91 28.91 -16.64
CA SER A 66 13.29 29.17 -16.16
C SER A 66 13.46 29.41 -14.64
N LYS A 67 12.43 29.27 -13.80
CA LYS A 67 12.55 29.36 -12.33
C LYS A 67 11.65 28.31 -11.68
N GLY A 68 12.26 27.38 -10.93
CA GLY A 68 11.57 26.25 -10.29
C GLY A 68 10.43 26.64 -9.34
N ILE A 69 9.63 25.65 -8.94
CA ILE A 69 8.31 25.73 -8.26
C ILE A 69 8.39 26.36 -6.84
N SER A 70 8.85 27.59 -6.67
CA SER A 70 9.13 28.13 -5.33
C SER A 70 7.96 28.81 -4.60
N SER A 71 6.79 29.00 -5.23
CA SER A 71 5.81 30.02 -4.78
C SER A 71 4.35 29.56 -4.60
N LEU A 72 4.08 28.28 -4.36
CA LEU A 72 2.75 27.83 -3.89
C LEU A 72 2.59 28.16 -2.39
N ALA A 73 2.39 29.44 -2.08
CA ALA A 73 2.17 29.93 -0.74
C ALA A 73 1.32 31.20 -0.79
N GLU A 74 -0.01 31.04 -0.80
CA GLU A 74 -0.99 31.94 -0.15
C GLU A 74 -2.42 31.46 -0.45
N GLY A 75 -2.98 30.65 0.44
CA GLY A 75 -4.38 30.22 0.40
C GLY A 75 -4.73 29.30 1.57
N GLU A 76 -5.76 29.66 2.35
CA GLU A 76 -6.16 28.92 3.55
C GLU A 76 -6.86 27.59 3.22
N SER A 77 -6.13 26.48 3.30
CA SER A 77 -6.57 25.15 3.76
C SER A 77 -5.62 24.08 3.21
N TYR A 78 -5.11 23.20 4.09
CA TYR A 78 -4.15 22.11 3.85
C TYR A 78 -2.67 22.52 3.80
N ASN A 79 -2.00 22.49 4.96
CA ASN A 79 -0.54 22.54 5.18
C ASN A 79 0.36 22.72 3.94
N HIS A 80 0.54 23.96 3.50
CA HIS A 80 1.40 24.29 2.36
C HIS A 80 2.88 24.22 2.76
N ARG A 81 3.71 23.54 1.95
CA ARG A 81 5.16 23.70 1.97
C ARG A 81 5.60 24.31 0.63
N PRO A 82 6.39 25.41 0.63
CA PRO A 82 6.98 25.92 -0.60
C PRO A 82 8.08 24.95 -1.05
N CYS A 83 7.95 24.38 -2.24
CA CYS A 83 8.87 23.35 -2.71
C CYS A 83 9.38 23.63 -4.13
N GLN A 84 10.63 24.09 -4.26
CA GLN A 84 11.30 24.34 -5.54
C GLN A 84 11.51 23.03 -6.33
N TYR A 85 10.69 22.76 -7.34
CA TYR A 85 10.86 21.62 -8.24
C TYR A 85 11.28 22.08 -9.65
N GLU A 86 12.07 21.27 -10.34
CA GLU A 86 12.68 21.62 -11.64
C GLU A 86 11.85 21.12 -12.85
N GLU A 87 11.11 20.02 -12.71
CA GLU A 87 10.28 19.44 -13.79
C GLU A 87 8.99 18.81 -13.21
N LEU A 88 7.87 18.96 -13.95
CA LEU A 88 6.55 18.42 -13.61
C LEU A 88 6.08 17.42 -14.68
N GLU A 89 5.91 16.15 -14.29
CA GLU A 89 5.32 15.10 -15.14
C GLU A 89 3.79 15.18 -15.09
N ILE A 90 3.14 15.30 -16.25
CA ILE A 90 1.67 15.34 -16.36
C ILE A 90 1.12 13.95 -16.69
N ILE A 91 0.17 13.50 -15.88
CA ILE A 91 -0.58 12.26 -16.03
C ILE A 91 -2.04 12.60 -16.35
N ASP A 92 -2.47 12.36 -17.59
CA ASP A 92 -3.85 12.56 -18.02
C ASP A 92 -4.72 11.35 -17.60
N ALA A 93 -5.68 11.57 -16.70
CA ALA A 93 -6.62 10.55 -16.25
C ALA A 93 -7.75 10.27 -17.26
N LYS A 94 -7.83 11.00 -18.39
CA LYS A 94 -8.76 10.76 -19.51
C LYS A 94 -10.23 10.73 -19.08
N GLY A 95 -10.61 11.62 -18.18
CA GLY A 95 -11.95 11.72 -17.59
C GLY A 95 -12.34 10.57 -16.63
N GLN A 96 -11.39 9.70 -16.27
CA GLN A 96 -11.61 8.57 -15.37
C GLN A 96 -11.64 8.99 -13.90
N TYR A 97 -12.05 8.05 -13.04
CA TYR A 97 -12.00 8.26 -11.61
C TYR A 97 -10.59 8.08 -11.07
N VAL A 98 -10.19 9.03 -10.24
CA VAL A 98 -8.93 9.03 -9.49
C VAL A 98 -9.28 8.94 -8.02
N GLY A 99 -8.75 7.96 -7.32
CA GLY A 99 -9.06 7.76 -5.91
C GLY A 99 -7.89 7.18 -5.13
N PRO A 100 -7.99 7.16 -3.79
CA PRO A 100 -7.06 6.41 -2.97
C PRO A 100 -7.03 4.95 -3.43
N GLY A 101 -5.82 4.36 -3.46
CA GLY A 101 -5.72 2.93 -3.71
C GLY A 101 -6.42 2.10 -2.63
N PHE A 102 -6.96 0.96 -3.03
CA PHE A 102 -7.69 0.09 -2.12
C PHE A 102 -6.75 -0.61 -1.13
N ILE A 103 -7.27 -0.84 0.08
CA ILE A 103 -6.62 -1.66 1.10
C ILE A 103 -7.36 -2.97 1.23
N ASP A 104 -6.71 -4.07 0.83
CA ASP A 104 -7.28 -5.40 0.98
C ASP A 104 -6.87 -6.03 2.32
N ILE A 105 -7.80 -6.04 3.28
CA ILE A 105 -7.55 -6.55 4.63
C ILE A 105 -7.63 -8.07 4.75
N HIS A 106 -8.05 -8.78 3.70
CA HIS A 106 -8.26 -10.23 3.73
C HIS A 106 -8.12 -10.85 2.33
N ILE A 107 -6.91 -11.31 2.02
CA ILE A 107 -6.62 -12.06 0.79
C ILE A 107 -5.71 -13.26 1.05
N HIS A 108 -6.15 -14.45 0.64
CA HIS A 108 -5.33 -15.66 0.70
C HIS A 108 -4.32 -15.72 -0.44
N GLY A 109 -4.76 -15.46 -1.66
CA GLY A 109 -3.95 -15.64 -2.86
C GLY A 109 -4.49 -14.89 -4.07
N SER A 110 -3.64 -14.72 -5.08
CA SER A 110 -3.93 -14.07 -6.35
C SER A 110 -2.84 -14.43 -7.36
N GLY A 111 -3.15 -14.36 -8.67
CA GLY A 111 -2.18 -14.67 -9.72
C GLY A 111 -1.68 -16.12 -9.71
N GLY A 112 -2.49 -17.06 -9.20
CA GLY A 112 -2.12 -18.47 -9.08
C GLY A 112 -1.18 -18.80 -7.92
N LYS A 113 -0.97 -17.86 -6.99
CA LYS A 113 -0.14 -18.01 -5.79
C LYS A 113 -0.96 -17.79 -4.53
N ASP A 114 -0.54 -18.43 -3.44
CA ASP A 114 -1.19 -18.34 -2.12
C ASP A 114 -0.19 -17.91 -1.05
N THR A 115 -0.66 -17.18 -0.04
CA THR A 115 0.13 -16.78 1.14
C THR A 115 0.75 -17.99 1.84
N MET A 116 0.04 -19.11 1.84
CA MET A 116 0.47 -20.37 2.43
C MET A 116 1.47 -21.17 1.58
N ASP A 117 1.77 -20.74 0.34
CA ASP A 117 2.93 -21.26 -0.41
C ASP A 117 4.24 -21.01 0.37
N GLY A 118 4.27 -19.95 1.19
CA GLY A 118 5.32 -19.74 2.17
C GLY A 118 6.67 -19.38 1.56
N ASP A 119 6.66 -18.67 0.43
CA ASP A 119 7.86 -18.10 -0.19
C ASP A 119 7.62 -16.65 -0.65
N LEU A 120 8.72 -15.91 -0.81
CA LEU A 120 8.65 -14.47 -1.12
C LEU A 120 8.15 -14.20 -2.54
N GLU A 121 8.38 -15.12 -3.48
CA GLU A 121 7.94 -14.98 -4.87
C GLU A 121 6.42 -15.09 -4.97
N ALA A 122 5.78 -15.94 -4.16
CA ALA A 122 4.34 -16.01 -4.04
C ALA A 122 3.75 -14.64 -3.65
N LEU A 123 4.28 -13.99 -2.61
CA LEU A 123 3.81 -12.66 -2.19
C LEU A 123 4.10 -11.57 -3.23
N LYS A 124 5.21 -11.64 -3.97
CA LYS A 124 5.48 -10.73 -5.11
C LYS A 124 4.46 -10.88 -6.22
N VAL A 125 4.12 -12.12 -6.60
CA VAL A 125 3.10 -12.40 -7.62
C VAL A 125 1.73 -11.89 -7.18
N ILE A 126 1.34 -12.15 -5.92
CA ILE A 126 0.09 -11.64 -5.35
C ILE A 126 0.08 -10.10 -5.41
N SER A 127 1.12 -9.45 -4.86
CA SER A 127 1.29 -8.00 -4.81
C SER A 127 1.16 -7.33 -6.19
N LYS A 128 1.85 -7.86 -7.21
CA LYS A 128 1.76 -7.37 -8.60
C LYS A 128 0.37 -7.58 -9.20
N THR A 129 -0.29 -8.69 -8.88
CA THR A 129 -1.57 -9.04 -9.49
C THR A 129 -2.70 -8.17 -8.95
N ILE A 130 -2.75 -7.95 -7.63
CA ILE A 130 -3.79 -7.11 -7.02
C ILE A 130 -3.59 -5.62 -7.32
N ALA A 131 -2.34 -5.16 -7.50
CA ALA A 131 -2.04 -3.79 -7.91
C ALA A 131 -2.67 -3.42 -9.26
N LYS A 132 -2.74 -4.37 -10.21
CA LYS A 132 -3.44 -4.18 -11.49
C LYS A 132 -4.93 -3.91 -11.35
N ASN A 133 -5.51 -4.22 -10.19
CA ASN A 133 -6.92 -4.03 -9.87
C ASN A 133 -7.14 -2.89 -8.86
N GLY A 134 -6.14 -2.03 -8.65
CA GLY A 134 -6.25 -0.84 -7.81
C GLY A 134 -5.94 -1.06 -6.32
N VAL A 135 -5.49 -2.24 -5.91
CA VAL A 135 -5.04 -2.47 -4.52
C VAL A 135 -3.63 -1.93 -4.34
N THR A 136 -3.43 -1.01 -3.41
CA THR A 136 -2.11 -0.43 -3.13
C THR A 136 -1.51 -0.92 -1.83
N GLY A 137 -2.31 -1.48 -0.92
CA GLY A 137 -1.84 -2.13 0.29
C GLY A 137 -2.70 -3.33 0.66
N PHE A 138 -2.12 -4.35 1.28
CA PHE A 138 -2.85 -5.56 1.64
C PHE A 138 -2.29 -6.31 2.86
N LEU A 139 -3.12 -7.18 3.41
CA LEU A 139 -2.77 -8.13 4.47
C LEU A 139 -2.85 -9.57 3.93
N PRO A 140 -1.70 -10.17 3.54
CA PRO A 140 -1.64 -11.59 3.23
C PRO A 140 -2.25 -12.42 4.36
N THR A 141 -3.19 -13.29 3.99
CA THR A 141 -4.05 -14.00 4.95
C THR A 141 -3.69 -15.46 5.05
N THR A 142 -3.28 -15.89 6.24
CA THR A 142 -2.99 -17.31 6.49
C THR A 142 -4.27 -18.13 6.49
N MET A 143 -4.21 -19.39 6.07
CA MET A 143 -5.28 -20.35 6.31
C MET A 143 -5.05 -21.14 7.61
N THR A 144 -6.08 -21.84 8.08
CA THR A 144 -5.96 -22.79 9.20
C THR A 144 -5.14 -24.01 8.79
N MET A 145 -3.83 -23.97 9.07
CA MET A 145 -2.85 -25.04 8.83
C MET A 145 -2.04 -25.34 10.09
N ASP A 146 -1.17 -26.36 10.02
CA ASP A 146 -0.27 -26.66 11.13
C ASP A 146 0.74 -25.52 11.40
N LYS A 147 1.44 -25.67 12.51
CA LYS A 147 2.24 -24.60 13.10
C LYS A 147 3.44 -24.22 12.25
N GLU A 148 4.01 -25.19 11.55
CA GLU A 148 5.18 -24.97 10.74
C GLU A 148 4.82 -24.11 9.52
N HIS A 149 3.68 -24.39 8.89
CA HIS A 149 3.18 -23.58 7.78
C HIS A 149 2.83 -22.15 8.20
N ILE A 150 2.11 -21.96 9.31
CA ILE A 150 1.76 -20.62 9.80
C ILE A 150 3.03 -19.82 10.16
N TYR A 151 4.00 -20.47 10.81
CA TYR A 151 5.25 -19.84 11.20
C TYR A 151 6.08 -19.45 9.97
N ASN A 152 6.12 -20.30 8.95
CA ASN A 152 6.80 -19.99 7.70
C ASN A 152 6.13 -18.81 6.98
N ALA A 153 4.80 -18.81 6.88
CA ALA A 153 4.05 -17.67 6.32
C ALA A 153 4.36 -16.37 7.06
N PHE A 154 4.36 -16.38 8.40
CA PHE A 154 4.74 -15.21 9.21
C PHE A 154 6.13 -14.69 8.90
N LYS A 155 7.12 -15.59 8.81
CA LYS A 155 8.50 -15.22 8.48
C LYS A 155 8.57 -14.53 7.12
N VAL A 156 7.92 -15.10 6.10
CA VAL A 156 7.93 -14.58 4.73
C VAL A 156 7.19 -13.25 4.62
N ILE A 157 6.03 -13.12 5.27
CA ILE A 157 5.29 -11.85 5.33
C ILE A 157 6.14 -10.75 5.96
N ARG A 158 6.85 -11.04 7.05
CA ARG A 158 7.78 -10.08 7.68
C ARG A 158 8.89 -9.63 6.73
N ILE A 159 9.50 -10.57 6.00
CA ILE A 159 10.51 -10.23 4.98
C ILE A 159 9.87 -9.35 3.89
N ALA A 160 8.67 -9.68 3.43
CA ALA A 160 7.96 -8.93 2.40
C ALA A 160 7.61 -7.50 2.82
N MET A 161 7.23 -7.28 4.08
CA MET A 161 7.00 -5.94 4.65
C MET A 161 8.26 -5.06 4.55
N GLU A 162 9.45 -5.65 4.72
CA GLU A 162 10.73 -4.94 4.69
C GLU A 162 11.31 -4.81 3.27
N SER A 163 10.89 -5.69 2.34
CA SER A 163 11.50 -5.85 1.01
C SER A 163 10.97 -4.87 -0.06
N LYS A 164 10.04 -3.97 0.26
CA LYS A 164 9.40 -3.02 -0.69
C LYS A 164 9.06 -3.66 -2.04
N LEU A 165 8.10 -4.60 -2.01
CA LEU A 165 7.71 -5.35 -3.21
C LEU A 165 7.24 -4.41 -4.33
N GLU A 166 7.50 -4.81 -5.57
CA GLU A 166 6.89 -4.18 -6.75
C GLU A 166 5.39 -4.48 -6.77
N GLY A 167 4.53 -3.47 -6.58
CA GLY A 167 3.07 -3.61 -6.57
C GLY A 167 2.44 -3.08 -5.28
N ALA A 168 1.43 -3.79 -4.77
CA ALA A 168 0.78 -3.46 -3.50
C ALA A 168 1.71 -3.71 -2.31
N ALA A 169 1.69 -2.80 -1.34
CA ALA A 169 2.48 -2.90 -0.11
C ALA A 169 1.92 -3.96 0.85
N VAL A 170 2.78 -4.78 1.43
CA VAL A 170 2.40 -5.69 2.53
C VAL A 170 2.37 -4.88 3.83
N LEU A 171 1.19 -4.71 4.42
CA LEU A 171 1.00 -3.87 5.62
C LEU A 171 1.12 -4.64 6.93
N GLY A 172 1.11 -5.97 6.86
CA GLY A 172 1.07 -6.85 8.01
C GLY A 172 0.60 -8.24 7.62
N CYS A 173 0.02 -8.96 8.58
CA CYS A 173 -0.55 -10.29 8.36
C CYS A 173 -1.98 -10.31 8.92
N HIS A 174 -2.91 -10.85 8.14
CA HIS A 174 -4.20 -11.30 8.66
C HIS A 174 -4.07 -12.79 9.01
N MET A 175 -4.29 -13.15 10.28
CA MET A 175 -4.23 -14.55 10.69
C MET A 175 -5.65 -15.14 10.74
N GLU A 176 -6.06 -15.82 9.67
CA GLU A 176 -7.36 -16.51 9.66
C GLU A 176 -7.23 -17.93 10.25
N GLY A 177 -7.76 -18.07 11.46
CA GLY A 177 -7.53 -19.24 12.30
C GLY A 177 -6.16 -19.17 13.01
N PRO A 178 -5.68 -20.27 13.59
CA PRO A 178 -6.28 -21.60 13.64
C PRO A 178 -7.25 -21.78 14.82
N PHE A 179 -7.59 -20.71 15.55
CA PHE A 179 -8.49 -20.72 16.70
C PHE A 179 -9.97 -20.61 16.28
N ILE A 180 -10.40 -21.51 15.40
CA ILE A 180 -11.77 -21.51 14.85
C ILE A 180 -12.68 -22.52 15.58
N ASN A 181 -13.99 -22.25 15.55
CA ASN A 181 -14.98 -23.20 16.03
C ASN A 181 -15.11 -24.36 15.03
N LYS A 182 -14.86 -25.60 15.49
CA LYS A 182 -14.95 -26.82 14.68
C LYS A 182 -16.29 -26.99 13.96
N LYS A 183 -17.39 -26.51 14.55
CA LYS A 183 -18.75 -26.58 13.97
C LYS A 183 -18.88 -25.68 12.73
N TYR A 184 -18.13 -24.57 12.69
CA TYR A 184 -18.19 -23.55 11.65
C TYR A 184 -16.85 -23.45 10.89
N LYS A 185 -16.20 -24.60 10.65
CA LYS A 185 -14.84 -24.66 10.08
C LYS A 185 -14.74 -24.28 8.60
N GLY A 186 -15.85 -24.18 7.88
CA GLY A 186 -15.85 -23.91 6.44
C GLY A 186 -14.92 -24.88 5.69
N ALA A 187 -14.04 -24.33 4.85
CA ALA A 187 -13.04 -25.08 4.08
C ALA A 187 -11.82 -25.56 4.91
N ALA A 188 -11.72 -25.20 6.19
CA ALA A 188 -10.58 -25.57 7.03
C ALA A 188 -10.54 -27.08 7.36
N LYS A 189 -9.34 -27.67 7.28
CA LYS A 189 -9.12 -29.09 7.61
C LYS A 189 -9.32 -29.34 9.11
N SER A 190 -10.03 -30.42 9.45
CA SER A 190 -10.37 -30.77 10.86
C SER A 190 -9.15 -31.02 11.76
N ARG A 191 -7.98 -31.33 11.21
CA ARG A 191 -6.77 -31.66 11.96
C ARG A 191 -5.89 -30.45 12.34
N ALA A 192 -6.14 -29.27 11.78
CA ALA A 192 -5.34 -28.07 12.02
C ALA A 192 -5.89 -27.17 13.15
N HIS A 193 -6.56 -27.76 14.15
CA HIS A 193 -7.16 -26.99 15.26
C HIS A 193 -6.19 -26.90 16.42
N TYR A 194 -5.95 -25.67 16.89
CA TYR A 194 -5.03 -25.43 17.99
C TYR A 194 -5.81 -25.39 19.29
N SER A 195 -5.13 -25.70 20.38
CA SER A 195 -5.64 -25.38 21.71
C SER A 195 -5.92 -23.88 21.77
N THR A 196 -7.17 -23.50 22.06
CA THR A 196 -7.61 -22.11 22.25
C THR A 196 -7.07 -21.48 23.53
N ARG A 197 -6.11 -22.14 24.21
CA ARG A 197 -5.42 -21.58 25.37
C ARG A 197 -4.70 -20.30 24.98
N PHE A 198 -4.94 -19.25 25.77
CA PHE A 198 -4.35 -17.93 25.58
C PHE A 198 -2.81 -17.95 25.52
N SER A 199 -2.15 -18.92 26.17
CA SER A 199 -0.70 -19.10 26.09
C SER A 199 -0.20 -19.46 24.69
N VAL A 200 -0.99 -20.20 23.90
CA VAL A 200 -0.69 -20.55 22.50
C VAL A 200 -0.81 -19.32 21.62
N TYR A 201 -1.90 -18.57 21.77
CA TYR A 201 -2.09 -17.27 21.10
C TYR A 201 -0.92 -16.30 21.37
N LYS A 202 -0.56 -16.10 22.65
CA LYS A 202 0.59 -15.26 23.02
C LYS A 202 1.91 -15.72 22.40
N ARG A 203 2.09 -17.01 22.14
CA ARG A 203 3.29 -17.56 21.52
C ARG A 203 3.34 -17.24 20.02
N LEU A 204 2.21 -17.36 19.33
CA LEU A 204 2.06 -16.95 17.92
C LEU A 204 2.35 -15.46 17.74
N CYS A 205 1.73 -14.59 18.56
CA CYS A 205 1.96 -13.14 18.47
C CYS A 205 3.43 -12.78 18.73
N ARG A 206 4.08 -13.44 19.70
CA ARG A 206 5.51 -13.22 19.97
C ARG A 206 6.38 -13.67 18.80
N TYR A 207 6.07 -14.80 18.18
CA TYR A 207 6.81 -15.29 17.02
C TYR A 207 6.74 -14.29 15.86
N TYR A 208 5.56 -13.79 15.54
CA TYR A 208 5.36 -12.80 14.47
C TYR A 208 6.10 -11.48 14.76
N LYS A 209 6.08 -11.01 16.03
CA LYS A 209 6.73 -9.74 16.42
C LYS A 209 8.25 -9.81 16.56
N ASN A 210 8.80 -10.93 17.04
CA ASN A 210 10.19 -10.99 17.52
C ASN A 210 11.20 -11.57 16.52
N HIS A 211 10.88 -11.63 15.22
CA HIS A 211 11.78 -12.19 14.20
C HIS A 211 13.05 -11.35 13.90
N HIS A 212 13.47 -10.46 14.80
CA HIS A 212 14.82 -9.89 14.83
C HIS A 212 15.91 -10.89 15.25
N HIS A 213 15.55 -12.09 15.72
CA HIS A 213 16.51 -13.16 15.97
C HIS A 213 16.49 -14.18 14.85
N CYS A 214 17.23 -13.89 13.78
CA CYS A 214 17.93 -14.95 13.08
C CYS A 214 18.76 -15.70 14.13
N PRO A 215 18.56 -17.00 14.39
CA PRO A 215 19.43 -17.72 15.30
C PRO A 215 20.84 -17.66 14.69
N ARG A 216 21.76 -16.97 15.37
CA ARG A 216 23.18 -17.14 15.08
C ARG A 216 23.45 -18.63 15.19
N LYS A 217 23.85 -19.24 14.06
CA LYS A 217 24.35 -20.61 14.05
C LYS A 217 25.45 -20.68 15.12
N GLY A 218 25.25 -21.55 16.10
CA GLY A 218 26.29 -21.96 17.04
C GLY A 218 27.35 -22.79 16.34
#